data_AF-A0A1G8BMK6-F1
#
_entry.id   AF-A0A1G8BMK6-F1
#
_cell.length_a   1.000
_cell.length_b   1.000
_cell.length_c   1.000
_cell.angle_alpha   90.00
_cell.angle_beta   90.00
_cell.angle_gamma   90.00
#
_symmetry.space_group_name_H-M   'P 1'
#
loop_
_entity.id
_entity.type
_entity.pdbx_description
1 polymer ?
#
loop_
_entity_poly.entity_id
_entity_poly.type
_entity_poly.pdbx_seq_one_letter_code
_entity_poly.pdbx_strand_id
1 'polypeptide(L)'
;MSELMLSQIQHMLNRVSDEVDRLGNNSQDNTEQVLGAMDDLAANVFAAQVVIRALMKQYPLELDAAMAELDAQTGQSGIEAPTTRLLVKYLVTGDKS
;
A
#
# COMPACT_ATOMS: atom_id res chain seq x y z
N MET A 1 -37.48 -32.83 -28.34
CA MET A 1 -36.54 -33.05 -27.21
C MET A 1 -35.16 -32.41 -27.43
N SER A 2 -34.77 -32.01 -28.66
CA SER A 2 -33.47 -31.38 -28.95
C SER A 2 -33.47 -29.83 -28.82
N GLU A 3 -34.47 -29.13 -29.37
CA GLU A 3 -34.52 -27.65 -29.37
C GLU A 3 -34.69 -27.02 -28.00
N LEU A 4 -35.45 -27.66 -27.10
CA LEU A 4 -35.70 -27.14 -25.76
C LEU A 4 -34.42 -27.20 -24.89
N MET A 5 -33.62 -28.24 -25.07
CA MET A 5 -32.30 -28.39 -24.45
C MET A 5 -31.28 -27.40 -25.04
N LEU A 6 -31.31 -27.18 -26.37
CA LEU A 6 -30.47 -26.20 -27.06
C LEU A 6 -30.77 -24.76 -26.63
N SER A 7 -32.05 -24.42 -26.49
CA SER A 7 -32.51 -23.13 -25.96
C SER A 7 -32.07 -22.93 -24.50
N GLN A 8 -32.17 -23.98 -23.67
CA GLN A 8 -31.71 -23.94 -22.29
C GLN A 8 -30.17 -23.74 -22.21
N ILE A 9 -29.41 -24.40 -23.07
CA ILE A 9 -27.95 -24.25 -23.16
C ILE A 9 -27.58 -22.85 -23.63
N GLN A 10 -28.25 -22.29 -24.65
CA GLN A 10 -28.03 -20.92 -25.09
C GLN A 10 -28.33 -19.89 -23.99
N HIS A 11 -29.40 -20.10 -23.23
CA HIS A 11 -29.74 -19.20 -22.12
C HIS A 11 -28.69 -19.26 -21.00
N MET A 12 -28.17 -20.45 -20.68
CA MET A 12 -27.08 -20.61 -19.71
C MET A 12 -25.78 -19.99 -20.20
N LEU A 13 -25.42 -20.15 -21.47
CA LEU A 13 -24.22 -19.56 -22.05
C LEU A 13 -24.27 -18.03 -22.04
N ASN A 14 -25.42 -17.44 -22.37
CA ASN A 14 -25.60 -15.99 -22.29
C ASN A 14 -25.48 -15.48 -20.86
N ARG A 15 -26.07 -16.18 -19.88
CA ARG A 15 -25.90 -15.84 -18.46
C ARG A 15 -24.46 -15.95 -17.98
N VAL A 16 -23.72 -16.97 -18.40
CA VAL A 16 -22.30 -17.11 -18.05
C VAL A 16 -21.47 -16.00 -18.67
N SER A 17 -21.76 -15.62 -19.92
CA SER A 17 -21.09 -14.49 -20.58
C SER A 17 -21.37 -13.17 -19.84
N ASP A 18 -22.63 -12.87 -19.51
CA ASP A 18 -23.02 -11.67 -18.77
C ASP A 18 -22.34 -11.63 -17.38
N GLU A 19 -22.23 -12.77 -16.71
CA GLU A 19 -21.61 -12.85 -15.39
C GLU A 19 -20.08 -12.73 -15.46
N VAL A 20 -19.45 -13.26 -16.53
CA VAL A 20 -18.02 -13.08 -16.81
C VAL A 20 -17.70 -11.62 -17.14
N ASP A 21 -18.53 -10.95 -17.94
CA ASP A 21 -18.36 -9.53 -18.28
C ASP A 21 -18.52 -8.64 -17.03
N ARG A 22 -19.48 -8.96 -16.14
CA ARG A 22 -19.63 -8.28 -14.85
C ARG A 22 -18.45 -8.53 -13.91
N LEU A 23 -17.93 -9.76 -13.87
CA LEU A 23 -16.73 -10.09 -13.10
C LEU A 23 -15.51 -9.35 -13.61
N GLY A 24 -15.34 -9.25 -14.93
CA GLY A 24 -14.27 -8.48 -15.57
C GLY A 24 -14.33 -7.00 -15.19
N ASN A 25 -15.51 -6.38 -15.31
CA ASN A 25 -15.71 -4.98 -14.97
C ASN A 25 -15.50 -4.71 -13.47
N ASN A 26 -16.06 -5.54 -12.58
CA ASN A 26 -15.86 -5.39 -11.13
C ASN A 26 -14.39 -5.60 -10.72
N SER A 27 -13.67 -6.52 -11.37
CA SER A 27 -12.25 -6.76 -11.12
C SER A 27 -11.40 -5.56 -11.55
N GLN A 28 -11.75 -4.91 -12.65
CA GLN A 28 -11.05 -3.73 -13.16
C GLN A 28 -11.31 -2.50 -12.25
N ASP A 29 -12.56 -2.25 -11.87
CA ASP A 29 -12.94 -1.16 -10.96
C ASP A 29 -12.27 -1.29 -9.58
N ASN A 30 -12.20 -2.51 -9.05
CA ASN A 30 -11.50 -2.78 -7.79
C ASN A 30 -9.98 -2.54 -7.92
N THR A 31 -9.40 -2.88 -9.07
CA THR A 31 -7.96 -2.65 -9.31
C THR A 31 -7.67 -1.16 -9.40
N GLU A 32 -8.50 -0.39 -10.11
CA GLU A 32 -8.38 1.06 -10.21
C GLU A 32 -8.56 1.75 -8.85
N GLN A 33 -9.51 1.30 -8.04
CA GLN A 33 -9.69 1.82 -6.67
C GLN A 33 -8.47 1.53 -5.78
N VAL A 34 -7.91 0.32 -5.85
CA VAL A 34 -6.72 -0.03 -5.07
C VAL A 34 -5.51 0.80 -5.51
N LEU A 35 -5.31 0.98 -6.82
CA LEU A 35 -4.25 1.84 -7.34
C LEU A 35 -4.43 3.30 -6.91
N GLY A 36 -5.66 3.83 -6.98
CA GLY A 36 -5.97 5.16 -6.47
C GLY A 36 -5.69 5.31 -4.98
N ALA A 37 -6.07 4.32 -4.16
CA ALA A 37 -5.77 4.32 -2.73
C ALA A 37 -4.26 4.22 -2.44
N MET A 38 -3.51 3.49 -3.27
CA MET A 38 -2.05 3.43 -3.18
C MET A 38 -1.39 4.77 -3.52
N ASP A 39 -1.90 5.47 -4.54
CA ASP A 39 -1.44 6.82 -4.89
C ASP A 39 -1.73 7.82 -3.77
N ASP A 40 -2.93 7.77 -3.18
CA ASP A 40 -3.29 8.59 -2.03
C ASP A 40 -2.41 8.29 -0.81
N LEU A 41 -2.11 7.01 -0.56
CA LEU A 41 -1.21 6.61 0.51
C LEU A 41 0.21 7.15 0.26
N ALA A 42 0.71 7.04 -0.97
CA ALA A 42 2.02 7.57 -1.35
C ALA A 42 2.08 9.09 -1.19
N ALA A 43 1.03 9.81 -1.60
CA ALA A 43 0.92 11.25 -1.43
C ALA A 43 0.92 11.66 0.04
N ASN A 44 0.19 10.95 0.90
CA ASN A 44 0.17 11.19 2.34
C ASN A 44 1.53 10.92 3.00
N VAL A 45 2.21 9.83 2.62
CA VAL A 45 3.57 9.55 3.09
C VAL A 45 4.55 10.65 2.67
N PHE A 46 4.45 11.13 1.43
CA PHE A 46 5.28 12.21 0.94
C PHE A 46 5.02 13.52 1.71
N ALA A 47 3.74 13.87 1.93
CA ALA A 47 3.36 15.04 2.71
C ALA A 47 3.92 14.96 4.15
N ALA A 48 3.79 13.80 4.80
CA ALA A 48 4.35 13.57 6.14
C ALA A 48 5.88 13.74 6.15
N GLN A 49 6.59 13.20 5.15
CA GLN A 49 8.05 13.38 5.03
C GLN A 49 8.45 14.84 4.88
N VAL A 50 7.70 15.64 4.11
CA VAL A 50 7.97 17.08 3.97
C VAL A 50 7.79 17.81 5.29
N VAL A 51 6.71 17.54 6.02
CA VAL A 51 6.45 18.13 7.34
C VAL A 51 7.54 17.74 8.33
N ILE A 52 7.91 16.46 8.40
CA ILE A 52 8.96 15.96 9.29
C ILE A 52 10.29 16.65 8.96
N ARG A 53 10.68 16.75 7.69
CA ARG A 53 11.91 17.45 7.29
C ARG A 53 11.90 18.93 7.68
N ALA A 54 10.76 19.60 7.54
CA ALA A 54 10.61 20.99 7.96
C ALA A 54 10.78 21.13 9.49
N LEU A 55 10.19 20.22 10.26
CA LEU A 55 10.33 20.19 11.71
C LEU A 55 11.76 19.88 12.16
N MET A 56 12.43 18.91 11.53
CA MET A 56 13.81 18.55 11.85
C MET A 56 14.81 19.68 11.60
N LYS A 57 14.51 20.60 10.67
CA LYS A 57 15.31 21.82 10.48
C LYS A 57 15.23 22.76 11.69
N GLN A 58 14.10 22.79 12.38
CA GLN A 58 13.88 23.65 13.55
C GLN A 58 14.26 22.96 14.87
N TYR A 59 14.11 21.63 14.92
CA TYR A 59 14.42 20.77 16.06
C TYR A 59 15.34 19.64 15.59
N PRO A 60 16.66 19.90 15.52
CA PRO A 60 17.60 18.87 15.10
C PRO A 60 17.55 17.71 16.09
N LEU A 61 17.41 16.51 15.55
CA LEU A 61 17.37 15.27 16.31
C LEU A 61 18.77 14.66 16.30
N GLU A 62 19.30 14.29 17.46
CA GLU A 62 20.55 13.54 17.54
C GLU A 62 20.33 12.09 17.11
N LEU A 63 21.20 11.58 16.24
CA LEU A 63 21.06 10.23 15.69
C LEU A 63 21.02 9.15 16.78
N ASP A 64 21.87 9.29 17.81
CA ASP A 64 21.94 8.34 18.92
C ASP A 64 20.63 8.29 19.72
N ALA A 65 20.00 9.45 19.93
CA ALA A 65 18.70 9.52 20.61
C ALA A 65 17.58 8.89 19.76
N ALA A 66 17.59 9.13 18.45
CA ALA A 66 16.63 8.54 17.52
C ALA A 66 16.76 7.01 17.44
N MET A 67 18.00 6.51 17.44
CA MET A 67 18.28 5.07 17.39
C MET A 67 17.94 4.38 18.71
N ALA A 68 18.20 5.03 19.85
CA ALA A 68 17.80 4.50 21.16
C ALA A 68 16.28 4.36 21.30
N GLU A 69 15.51 5.32 20.78
CA GLU A 69 14.04 5.23 20.75
C GLU A 69 13.55 4.10 19.83
N LEU A 70 14.18 3.95 18.66
CA LEU A 70 13.88 2.82 17.75
C LEU A 70 14.21 1.47 18.41
N ASP A 71 15.32 1.37 19.15
CA ASP A 71 15.71 0.18 19.89
C ASP A 71 14.71 -0.15 20.99
N ALA A 72 14.19 0.86 21.69
CA ALA A 72 13.15 0.67 22.70
C ALA A 72 11.85 0.12 22.09
N GLN A 73 11.43 0.64 20.93
CA GLN A 73 10.20 0.19 20.26
C GLN A 73 10.34 -1.18 19.60
N THR A 74 11.47 -1.46 18.98
CA THR A 74 11.75 -2.77 18.36
C THR A 74 11.94 -3.86 19.42
N GLY A 75 12.56 -3.52 20.56
CA GLY A 75 12.66 -4.41 21.72
C GLY A 75 11.31 -4.74 22.37
N GLN A 76 10.37 -3.80 22.40
CA GLN A 76 9.01 -4.04 22.91
C GLN A 76 8.14 -4.86 21.95
N SER A 77 8.31 -4.67 20.64
CA SER A 77 7.54 -5.39 19.61
C SER A 77 8.15 -6.74 19.24
N GLY A 78 9.43 -6.98 19.55
CA GLY A 78 10.16 -8.19 19.15
C GLY A 78 10.46 -8.27 17.65
N ILE A 79 10.22 -7.18 16.90
CA ILE A 79 10.41 -7.12 15.45
C ILE A 79 11.71 -6.37 15.16
N GLU A 80 12.71 -7.09 14.62
CA GLU A 80 13.88 -6.45 14.05
C GLU A 80 13.52 -5.81 12.70
N ALA A 81 13.78 -4.51 12.58
CA ALA A 81 13.50 -3.74 11.38
C ALA A 81 14.79 -3.07 10.85
N PRO A 82 15.71 -3.85 10.25
CA PRO A 82 17.01 -3.34 9.78
C PRO A 82 16.86 -2.25 8.71
N THR A 83 15.83 -2.31 7.88
CA THR A 83 15.47 -1.27 6.91
C THR A 83 15.02 0.03 7.58
N THR A 84 14.31 -0.06 8.71
CA THR A 84 13.87 1.11 9.49
C THR A 84 15.06 1.84 10.12
N ARG A 85 16.09 1.11 10.58
CA ARG A 85 17.34 1.72 11.08
C ARG A 85 18.02 2.59 10.01
N LEU A 86 18.13 2.08 8.79
CA LEU A 86 18.71 2.83 7.66
C LEU A 86 17.87 4.07 7.33
N LEU A 87 16.54 3.95 7.39
CA LEU A 87 15.64 5.08 7.15
C LEU A 87 15.79 6.18 8.21
N VAL A 88 15.89 5.82 9.50
CA VAL A 88 16.12 6.77 10.59
C VAL A 88 17.44 7.51 10.39
N LYS A 89 18.53 6.78 10.08
CA LYS A 89 19.83 7.39 9.76
C LYS A 89 19.71 8.40 8.63
N TYR A 90 19.09 8.02 7.51
CA TYR A 90 18.89 8.91 6.37
C TYR A 90 18.05 10.15 6.71
N LEU A 91 17.00 10.00 7.50
CA LEU A 91 16.14 11.13 7.89
C LEU A 91 16.88 12.13 8.79
N VAL A 92 17.73 11.64 9.69
CA VAL A 92 18.48 12.47 10.64
C VAL A 92 19.70 13.13 9.99
N THR A 93 20.50 12.38 9.23
CA THR A 93 21.78 12.87 8.71
C THR A 93 21.71 13.32 7.25
N GLY A 94 20.67 12.94 6.51
CA GLY A 94 20.59 13.11 5.06
C GLY A 94 21.47 12.13 4.27
N ASP A 95 22.18 11.22 4.93
CA ASP A 95 23.10 10.27 4.31
C ASP A 95 22.38 8.96 3.94
N LYS A 96 22.48 8.54 2.68
CA LYS A 96 21.83 7.34 2.13
C LYS A 96 22.65 6.06 2.34
N SER A 97 23.81 6.14 2.99
CA SER A 97 24.78 5.04 3.15
C SER A 97 24.41 4.02 4.22
#